data_AF-A0A6N8HN01-F1
#
_entry.id   AF-A0A6N8HN01-F1
#
_cell.length_a   1.000
_cell.length_b   1.000
_cell.length_c   1.000
_cell.angle_alpha   90.00
_cell.angle_beta   90.00
_cell.angle_gamma   90.00
#
_symmetry.space_group_name_H-M   'P 1'
#
loop_
_entity.id
_entity.type
_entity.pdbx_description
1 polymer ?
#
loop_
_entity_poly.entity_id
_entity_poly.type
_entity_poly.pdbx_seq_one_letter_code
_entity_poly.pdbx_strand_id
1 'polypeptide(L)'
;MNLINEEITHKVFGKGNIVDQDESIITIDFEEGTKKFVYPDAFGNFITLTDQDAAESLQEVLLEREKEEEALEQQREEERERQALEEQRRKKLKNHKIHESSQIVFWMDEDEQQNVFTDWQVSTGKIQTGKTKGQPNRAARLGPNSAALLTVRDTEQPETERKILGLYMVNETFSGSLSEDDMVPSHTEFRIVLTDQEAEKMLFWNYYINENYPERTSWNSGKYRYFDNEWTAQILKDIIALKTDEEEIKHVERFLEYFCQMNALDPENIPEANGALKQS
;
A
#
# COMPACT_ATOMS: atom_id res chain seq x y z
N MET A 1 -7.82 -15.27 35.84
CA MET A 1 -8.15 -16.35 36.82
C MET A 1 -7.86 -15.85 38.23
N ASN A 2 -8.64 -16.27 39.24
CA ASN A 2 -8.40 -15.90 40.65
C ASN A 2 -7.78 -17.10 41.38
N LEU A 3 -6.57 -16.92 41.92
CA LEU A 3 -5.79 -17.94 42.64
C LEU A 3 -5.69 -17.64 44.15
N ILE A 4 -6.47 -16.69 44.67
CA ILE A 4 -6.42 -16.33 46.10
C ILE A 4 -6.89 -17.52 46.95
N ASN A 5 -6.11 -17.83 47.98
CA ASN A 5 -6.21 -18.98 48.89
C ASN A 5 -5.76 -20.34 48.32
N GLU A 6 -5.14 -20.38 47.13
CA GLU A 6 -4.53 -21.60 46.62
C GLU A 6 -3.21 -21.92 47.33
N GLU A 7 -3.01 -23.21 47.67
CA GLU A 7 -1.75 -23.72 48.25
C GLU A 7 -0.74 -23.98 47.12
N ILE A 8 0.45 -23.39 47.23
CA ILE A 8 1.53 -23.52 46.27
C ILE A 8 2.81 -24.04 46.93
N THR A 9 3.72 -24.57 46.12
CA THR A 9 5.09 -24.86 46.53
C THR A 9 6.07 -24.02 45.72
N HIS A 10 6.87 -23.18 46.40
CA HIS A 10 7.98 -22.46 45.80
C HIS A 10 9.29 -23.25 45.95
N LYS A 11 10.10 -23.31 44.90
CA LYS A 11 11.34 -24.12 44.85
C LYS A 11 12.34 -23.82 45.98
N VAL A 12 12.36 -22.57 46.47
CA VAL A 12 13.29 -22.11 47.52
C VAL A 12 12.60 -21.86 48.87
N PHE A 13 11.35 -21.41 48.86
CA PHE A 13 10.66 -20.91 50.07
C PHE A 13 9.67 -21.95 50.63
N GLY A 14 9.57 -23.12 50.00
CA GLY A 14 8.70 -24.19 50.44
C GLY A 14 7.23 -23.87 50.18
N LYS A 15 6.37 -24.35 51.08
CA LYS A 15 4.92 -24.19 50.97
C LYS A 15 4.49 -22.77 51.30
N GLY A 16 3.55 -22.24 50.55
CA GLY A 16 2.93 -20.95 50.82
C GLY A 16 1.48 -20.91 50.32
N ASN A 17 0.75 -19.87 50.73
CA ASN A 17 -0.61 -19.62 50.29
C ASN A 17 -0.70 -18.26 49.60
N ILE A 18 -1.43 -18.18 48.50
CA ILE A 18 -1.62 -16.91 47.79
C ILE A 18 -2.63 -16.06 48.58
N VAL A 19 -2.19 -14.89 49.04
CA VAL A 19 -3.00 -13.98 49.87
C VAL A 19 -3.52 -12.77 49.10
N ASP A 20 -2.90 -12.46 47.96
CA ASP A 20 -3.29 -11.33 47.11
C ASP A 20 -2.85 -11.56 45.66
N GLN A 21 -3.62 -11.04 44.71
CA GLN A 21 -3.35 -11.16 43.29
C GLN A 21 -3.82 -9.92 42.54
N ASP A 22 -2.88 -9.28 41.85
CA ASP A 22 -3.08 -8.22 40.87
C ASP A 22 -2.87 -8.77 39.44
N GLU A 23 -3.05 -7.92 38.42
CA GLU A 23 -2.87 -8.29 37.00
C GLU A 23 -1.46 -8.75 36.65
N SER A 24 -0.43 -8.27 37.36
CA SER A 24 0.98 -8.56 37.08
C SER A 24 1.76 -9.15 38.26
N ILE A 25 1.16 -9.21 39.46
CA ILE A 25 1.86 -9.61 40.69
C ILE A 25 0.96 -10.51 41.54
N ILE A 26 1.53 -11.57 42.08
CA ILE A 26 0.94 -12.37 43.16
C ILE A 26 1.71 -12.15 44.45
N THR A 27 1.01 -12.07 45.58
CA THR A 27 1.60 -12.06 46.92
C THR A 27 1.33 -13.40 47.59
N ILE A 28 2.40 -14.03 48.06
CA ILE A 28 2.37 -15.36 48.65
C ILE A 28 2.88 -15.25 50.07
N ASP A 29 2.14 -15.81 51.01
CA ASP A 29 2.50 -15.92 52.42
C ASP A 29 3.22 -17.25 52.68
N PHE A 30 4.46 -17.17 53.17
CA PHE A 30 5.29 -18.30 53.57
C PHE A 30 5.54 -18.25 55.09
N GLU A 31 6.09 -19.31 55.67
CA GLU A 31 6.46 -19.33 57.10
C GLU A 31 7.43 -18.21 57.50
N GLU A 32 8.32 -17.79 56.58
CA GLU A 32 9.27 -16.70 56.79
C GLU A 32 8.73 -15.31 56.39
N GLY A 33 7.44 -15.21 56.06
CA GLY A 33 6.73 -13.98 55.71
C GLY A 33 6.29 -13.89 54.25
N THR A 34 5.66 -12.75 53.91
CA THR A 34 5.06 -12.53 52.59
C THR A 34 6.08 -12.10 51.53
N LYS A 35 5.95 -12.62 50.31
CA LYS A 35 6.78 -12.25 49.15
C LYS A 35 5.91 -12.03 47.91
N LYS A 36 6.38 -11.16 47.02
CA LYS A 36 5.72 -10.80 45.76
C LYS A 36 6.45 -11.41 44.58
N PHE A 37 5.71 -11.96 43.61
CA PHE A 37 6.23 -12.56 42.39
C PHE A 37 5.48 -12.06 41.17
N VAL A 38 6.13 -12.10 40.00
CA VAL A 38 5.51 -11.71 38.73
C VAL A 38 4.52 -12.78 38.29
N TYR A 39 3.30 -12.35 37.98
CA TYR A 39 2.23 -13.21 37.48
C TYR A 39 2.04 -13.03 35.98
N PRO A 40 1.82 -14.12 35.21
CA PRO A 40 1.88 -15.53 35.59
C PRO A 40 3.31 -16.12 35.55
N ASP A 41 4.32 -15.36 35.13
CA ASP A 41 5.66 -15.84 34.75
C ASP A 41 6.45 -16.56 35.86
N ALA A 42 6.14 -16.32 37.14
CA ALA A 42 6.79 -17.01 38.26
C ALA A 42 6.33 -18.47 38.41
N PHE A 43 5.16 -18.82 37.89
CA PHE A 43 4.67 -20.19 37.86
C PHE A 43 5.38 -21.02 36.79
N GLY A 44 5.52 -22.32 37.04
CA GLY A 44 6.27 -23.24 36.17
C GLY A 44 7.78 -23.24 36.46
N ASN A 45 8.40 -22.07 36.61
CA ASN A 45 9.84 -21.95 36.91
C ASN A 45 10.17 -21.97 38.41
N PHE A 46 9.37 -21.26 39.21
CA PHE A 46 9.65 -21.05 40.64
C PHE A 46 8.53 -21.53 41.54
N ILE A 47 7.28 -21.50 41.06
CA ILE A 47 6.07 -21.84 41.82
C ILE A 47 5.29 -22.95 41.12
N THR A 48 4.84 -23.94 41.88
CA THR A 48 3.98 -25.03 41.43
C THR A 48 2.68 -25.03 42.24
N LEU A 49 1.55 -25.05 41.55
CA LEU A 49 0.22 -25.20 42.17
C LEU A 49 0.03 -26.63 42.66
N THR A 50 -0.61 -26.78 43.82
CA THR A 50 -0.94 -28.10 44.39
C THR A 50 -2.24 -28.65 43.81
N ASP A 51 -3.18 -27.77 43.44
CA ASP A 51 -4.41 -28.11 42.73
C ASP A 51 -4.14 -28.34 41.23
N GLN A 52 -4.57 -29.51 40.74
CA GLN A 52 -4.40 -29.94 39.37
C GLN A 52 -5.28 -29.16 38.38
N ASP A 53 -6.52 -28.83 38.74
CA ASP A 53 -7.45 -28.09 37.88
C ASP A 53 -6.98 -26.63 37.74
N ALA A 54 -6.48 -26.06 38.84
CA ALA A 54 -5.89 -24.73 38.84
C ALA A 54 -4.57 -24.69 38.05
N ALA A 55 -3.77 -25.76 38.11
CA ALA A 55 -2.52 -25.88 37.35
C ALA A 55 -2.77 -25.97 35.84
N GLU A 56 -3.78 -26.72 35.39
CA GLU A 56 -4.16 -26.81 33.97
C GLU A 56 -4.64 -25.45 33.43
N SER A 57 -5.54 -24.78 34.17
CA SER A 57 -6.03 -23.45 33.80
C SER A 57 -4.91 -22.41 33.69
N LEU A 58 -3.89 -22.51 34.56
CA LEU A 58 -2.74 -21.61 34.51
C LEU A 58 -1.79 -21.92 33.35
N GLN A 59 -1.64 -23.19 32.98
CA GLN A 59 -0.89 -23.58 31.78
C GLN A 59 -1.50 -22.99 30.51
N GLU A 60 -2.84 -22.98 30.40
CA GLU A 60 -3.53 -22.34 29.27
C GLU A 60 -3.20 -20.85 29.18
N VAL A 61 -3.26 -20.12 30.30
CA VAL A 61 -2.94 -18.68 30.35
C VAL A 61 -1.48 -18.39 29.96
N LEU A 62 -0.53 -19.22 30.41
CA LEU A 62 0.88 -19.08 30.05
C LEU A 62 1.10 -19.32 28.54
N LEU A 63 0.43 -20.32 27.98
CA LEU A 63 0.54 -20.70 26.57
C LEU A 63 -0.12 -19.69 25.63
N GLU A 64 -1.22 -19.06 26.04
CA GLU A 64 -1.81 -17.93 25.32
C GLU A 64 -0.86 -16.72 25.28
N ARG A 65 -0.26 -16.37 26.43
CA ARG A 65 0.69 -15.25 26.50
C ARG A 65 1.96 -15.49 25.68
N GLU A 66 2.50 -16.71 25.68
CA GLU A 66 3.65 -17.07 24.83
C GLU A 66 3.31 -16.91 23.35
N LYS A 67 2.11 -17.35 22.91
CA LYS A 67 1.65 -17.15 21.53
C LYS A 67 1.47 -15.68 21.18
N GLU A 68 0.93 -14.87 22.09
CA GLU A 68 0.79 -13.43 21.88
C GLU A 68 2.16 -12.73 21.77
N GLU A 69 3.12 -13.11 22.61
CA GLU A 69 4.49 -12.60 22.56
C GLU A 69 5.21 -13.02 21.27
N GLU A 70 5.10 -14.29 20.86
CA GLU A 70 5.63 -14.76 19.57
C GLU A 70 4.99 -14.05 18.38
N ALA A 71 3.66 -13.86 18.39
CA ALA A 71 2.96 -13.14 17.33
C ALA A 71 3.40 -11.67 17.25
N LEU A 72 3.61 -11.02 18.40
CA LEU A 72 4.11 -9.65 18.48
C LEU A 72 5.57 -9.55 18.01
N GLU A 73 6.42 -10.52 18.33
CA GLU A 73 7.79 -10.59 17.83
C GLU A 73 7.83 -10.79 16.32
N GLN A 74 7.02 -11.71 15.78
CA GLN A 74 6.87 -11.92 14.35
C GLN A 74 6.41 -10.65 13.63
N GLN A 75 5.38 -9.97 14.15
CA GLN A 75 4.91 -8.70 13.58
C GLN A 75 6.01 -7.62 13.57
N ARG A 76 6.81 -7.53 14.65
CA ARG A 76 7.94 -6.58 14.73
C ARG A 76 9.07 -6.95 13.77
N GLU A 77 9.33 -8.24 13.58
CA GLU A 77 10.34 -8.71 12.63
C GLU A 77 9.91 -8.43 11.19
N GLU A 78 8.66 -8.75 10.82
CA GLU A 78 8.06 -8.41 9.52
C GLU A 78 8.08 -6.90 9.26
N GLU A 79 7.76 -6.07 10.27
CA GLU A 79 7.82 -4.62 10.14
C GLU A 79 9.26 -4.12 9.92
N ARG A 80 10.23 -4.67 10.65
CA ARG A 80 11.66 -4.34 10.46
C ARG A 80 12.16 -4.77 9.09
N GLU A 81 11.80 -5.96 8.63
CA GLU A 81 12.15 -6.44 7.28
C GLU A 81 11.54 -5.55 6.21
N ARG A 82 10.28 -5.15 6.37
CA ARG A 82 9.60 -4.19 5.49
C ARG A 82 10.34 -2.85 5.44
N GLN A 83 10.67 -2.28 6.61
CA GLN A 83 11.42 -1.02 6.71
C GLN A 83 12.83 -1.12 6.09
N ALA A 84 13.53 -2.24 6.30
CA ALA A 84 14.86 -2.47 5.72
C ALA A 84 14.80 -2.61 4.19
N LEU A 85 13.79 -3.32 3.68
CA LEU A 85 13.54 -3.47 2.25
C LEU A 85 13.19 -2.12 1.61
N GLU A 86 12.35 -1.33 2.26
CA GLU A 86 12.02 0.04 1.85
C GLU A 86 13.26 0.94 1.83
N GLU A 87 14.14 0.86 2.83
CA GLU A 87 15.35 1.66 2.86
C GLU A 87 16.33 1.25 1.74
N GLN A 88 16.46 -0.05 1.47
CA GLN A 88 17.22 -0.56 0.33
C GLN A 88 16.62 -0.09 -1.00
N ARG A 89 15.29 -0.15 -1.16
CA ARG A 89 14.58 0.38 -2.33
C ARG A 89 14.85 1.87 -2.49
N ARG A 90 14.73 2.67 -1.42
CA ARG A 90 15.04 4.10 -1.39
C ARG A 90 16.47 4.42 -1.80
N LYS A 91 17.46 3.63 -1.35
CA LYS A 91 18.88 3.79 -1.75
C LYS A 91 19.08 3.48 -3.24
N LYS A 92 18.39 2.48 -3.79
CA LYS A 92 18.41 2.18 -5.23
C LYS A 92 17.76 3.28 -6.05
N LEU A 93 16.61 3.80 -5.60
CA LEU A 93 15.88 4.89 -6.24
C LEU A 93 16.69 6.19 -6.24
N LYS A 94 17.35 6.56 -5.13
CA LYS A 94 18.24 7.73 -5.06
C LYS A 94 19.41 7.68 -6.06
N ASN A 95 19.87 6.48 -6.38
CA ASN A 95 20.96 6.27 -7.33
C ASN A 95 20.46 6.17 -8.78
N HIS A 96 19.16 6.03 -9.01
CA HIS A 96 18.57 6.00 -10.34
C HIS A 96 18.05 7.40 -10.69
N LYS A 97 18.46 7.94 -11.84
CA LYS A 97 17.94 9.23 -12.31
C LYS A 97 16.50 9.03 -12.79
N ILE A 98 15.53 9.31 -11.91
CA ILE A 98 14.11 9.28 -12.24
C ILE A 98 13.84 10.37 -13.29
N HIS A 99 13.15 9.99 -14.37
CA HIS A 99 12.73 10.95 -15.39
C HIS A 99 11.47 11.68 -14.91
N GLU A 100 11.39 13.00 -15.16
CA GLU A 100 10.28 13.86 -14.71
C GLU A 100 8.92 13.43 -15.30
N SER A 101 8.89 13.06 -16.58
CA SER A 101 7.73 12.45 -17.27
C SER A 101 7.92 10.95 -17.52
N SER A 102 7.86 10.16 -16.45
CA SER A 102 7.96 8.69 -16.51
C SER A 102 6.61 7.98 -16.34
N GLN A 103 5.51 8.74 -16.31
CA GLN A 103 4.16 8.20 -16.18
C GLN A 103 3.53 8.06 -17.56
N ILE A 104 2.50 7.22 -17.69
CA ILE A 104 1.79 7.02 -18.95
C ILE A 104 0.29 7.21 -18.78
N VAL A 105 -0.33 7.85 -19.77
CA VAL A 105 -1.78 7.91 -19.89
C VAL A 105 -2.21 7.21 -21.18
N PHE A 106 -3.19 6.32 -21.07
CA PHE A 106 -3.77 5.56 -22.17
C PHE A 106 -5.12 6.12 -22.58
N TRP A 107 -5.39 6.09 -23.89
CA TRP A 107 -6.74 6.21 -24.43
C TRP A 107 -7.33 4.81 -24.64
N MET A 108 -8.31 4.49 -23.82
CA MET A 108 -9.03 3.22 -23.83
C MET A 108 -10.12 3.24 -24.89
N ASP A 109 -10.19 2.18 -25.70
CA ASP A 109 -11.35 1.90 -26.55
C ASP A 109 -12.40 1.06 -25.79
N GLU A 110 -13.56 0.82 -26.40
CA GLU A 110 -14.68 0.12 -25.73
C GLU A 110 -14.32 -1.32 -25.34
N ASP A 111 -13.58 -2.03 -26.19
CA ASP A 111 -13.18 -3.41 -25.94
C ASP A 111 -12.18 -3.50 -24.79
N GLU A 112 -11.22 -2.59 -24.73
CA GLU A 112 -10.25 -2.55 -23.64
C GLU A 112 -10.87 -2.12 -22.31
N GLN A 113 -11.87 -1.23 -22.32
CA GLN A 113 -12.58 -0.82 -21.09
C GLN A 113 -13.22 -2.02 -20.38
N GLN A 114 -13.73 -2.99 -21.12
CA GLN A 114 -14.35 -4.20 -20.56
C GLN A 114 -13.32 -5.14 -19.93
N ASN A 115 -12.10 -5.20 -20.48
CA ASN A 115 -11.12 -6.23 -20.11
C ASN A 115 -10.03 -5.72 -19.17
N VAL A 116 -9.69 -4.42 -19.19
CA VAL A 116 -8.55 -3.86 -18.46
C VAL A 116 -8.65 -4.07 -16.94
N PHE A 117 -9.86 -4.03 -16.37
CA PHE A 117 -10.08 -4.21 -14.93
C PHE A 117 -10.15 -5.68 -14.50
N THR A 118 -10.14 -6.60 -15.48
CA THR A 118 -10.01 -8.05 -15.25
C THR A 118 -8.56 -8.48 -15.43
N ASP A 119 -7.97 -8.11 -16.56
CA ASP A 119 -6.62 -8.54 -16.95
C ASP A 119 -5.52 -7.68 -16.32
N TRP A 120 -5.85 -6.45 -15.94
CA TRP A 120 -4.95 -5.52 -15.26
C TRP A 120 -3.63 -5.28 -16.01
N GLN A 121 -3.76 -5.17 -17.33
CA GLN A 121 -2.69 -4.85 -18.28
C GLN A 121 -3.26 -4.11 -19.49
N VAL A 122 -2.47 -3.23 -20.11
CA VAL A 122 -2.91 -2.44 -21.28
C VAL A 122 -1.90 -2.57 -22.42
N SER A 123 -2.41 -2.69 -23.65
CA SER A 123 -1.57 -2.66 -24.83
C SER A 123 -1.16 -1.23 -25.20
N THR A 124 0.13 -1.06 -25.46
CA THR A 124 0.74 0.14 -26.06
C THR A 124 0.45 0.26 -27.56
N GLY A 125 -0.16 -0.76 -28.14
CA GLY A 125 -0.49 -0.90 -29.54
C GLY A 125 0.72 -1.24 -30.41
N LYS A 126 0.47 -1.27 -31.71
CA LYS A 126 1.51 -1.53 -32.73
C LYS A 126 1.85 -0.27 -33.50
N ILE A 127 3.10 -0.18 -33.94
CA ILE A 127 3.57 0.89 -34.81
C ILE A 127 2.82 0.81 -36.15
N GLN A 128 2.14 1.89 -36.53
CA GLN A 128 1.26 1.89 -37.71
C GLN A 128 1.98 2.25 -39.02
N THR A 129 3.16 2.85 -38.94
CA THR A 129 3.88 3.44 -40.08
C THR A 129 5.39 3.19 -40.02
N GLY A 130 6.10 3.46 -41.13
CA GLY A 130 7.55 3.34 -41.17
C GLY A 130 8.09 1.91 -41.30
N LYS A 131 9.41 1.75 -41.18
CA LYS A 131 10.12 0.48 -41.40
C LYS A 131 9.81 -0.59 -40.35
N THR A 132 9.39 -0.19 -39.16
CA THR A 132 9.05 -1.05 -38.03
C THR A 132 7.55 -1.27 -37.87
N LYS A 133 6.75 -0.97 -38.92
CA LYS A 133 5.30 -1.18 -38.91
C LYS A 133 4.95 -2.60 -38.48
N GLY A 134 3.97 -2.71 -37.58
CA GLY A 134 3.48 -3.97 -37.02
C GLY A 134 4.23 -4.44 -35.77
N GLN A 135 5.38 -3.85 -35.45
CA GLN A 135 6.09 -4.14 -34.20
C GLN A 135 5.38 -3.46 -33.00
N PRO A 136 5.55 -4.00 -31.78
CA PRO A 136 5.08 -3.36 -30.54
C PRO A 136 5.55 -1.92 -30.39
N ASN A 137 4.66 -1.03 -29.99
CA ASN A 137 4.95 0.38 -29.74
C ASN A 137 5.48 0.58 -28.30
N ARG A 138 6.70 0.10 -28.06
CA ARG A 138 7.31 0.03 -26.73
C ARG A 138 7.26 1.34 -25.94
N ALA A 139 6.74 1.27 -24.73
CA ALA A 139 6.73 2.38 -23.80
C ALA A 139 8.08 2.49 -23.03
N ALA A 140 9.15 2.82 -23.76
CA ALA A 140 10.54 2.76 -23.27
C ALA A 140 10.85 3.54 -21.98
N ARG A 141 10.05 4.55 -21.61
CA ARG A 141 10.28 5.32 -20.36
C ARG A 141 9.69 4.66 -19.12
N LEU A 142 8.86 3.63 -19.29
CA LEU A 142 8.22 2.99 -18.17
C LEU A 142 9.18 2.07 -17.42
N GLY A 143 9.10 2.17 -16.11
CA GLY A 143 9.74 1.26 -15.19
C GLY A 143 8.88 1.03 -13.96
N PRO A 144 9.44 0.42 -12.91
CA PRO A 144 8.72 0.10 -11.68
C PRO A 144 8.16 1.32 -10.93
N ASN A 145 8.67 2.52 -11.20
CA ASN A 145 8.19 3.77 -10.60
C ASN A 145 7.04 4.42 -11.39
N SER A 146 6.66 3.86 -12.52
CA SER A 146 5.63 4.40 -13.40
C SER A 146 4.23 3.95 -12.98
N ALA A 147 3.24 4.79 -13.24
CA ALA A 147 1.83 4.54 -13.14
C ALA A 147 1.18 4.71 -14.52
N ALA A 148 0.17 3.90 -14.79
CA ALA A 148 -0.66 3.95 -15.98
C ALA A 148 -2.03 4.52 -15.64
N LEU A 149 -2.34 5.67 -16.23
CA LEU A 149 -3.64 6.33 -16.14
C LEU A 149 -4.52 5.88 -17.31
N LEU A 150 -5.76 5.50 -17.01
CA LEU A 150 -6.71 5.00 -18.00
C LEU A 150 -7.75 6.09 -18.28
N THR A 151 -7.87 6.52 -19.53
CA THR A 151 -8.82 7.57 -19.91
C THR A 151 -9.70 7.17 -21.07
N VAL A 152 -10.90 7.74 -21.08
CA VAL A 152 -11.86 7.62 -22.18
C VAL A 152 -12.40 8.99 -22.54
N ARG A 153 -12.79 9.14 -23.80
CA ARG A 153 -13.56 10.29 -24.28
C ARG A 153 -14.64 9.76 -25.21
N ASP A 154 -15.87 10.18 -25.02
CA ASP A 154 -16.93 9.96 -25.99
C ASP A 154 -16.53 10.60 -27.34
N THR A 155 -16.87 9.94 -28.43
CA THR A 155 -16.63 10.44 -29.79
C THR A 155 -17.38 11.74 -30.09
N GLU A 156 -18.53 11.97 -29.45
CA GLU A 156 -19.36 13.16 -29.66
C GLU A 156 -18.98 14.35 -28.76
N GLN A 157 -18.14 14.12 -27.74
CA GLN A 157 -17.76 15.13 -26.75
C GLN A 157 -16.42 15.81 -27.09
N PRO A 158 -16.23 17.08 -26.69
CA PRO A 158 -14.93 17.73 -26.84
C PRO A 158 -13.87 17.04 -25.97
N GLU A 159 -12.60 17.21 -26.33
CA GLU A 159 -11.48 16.61 -25.58
C GLU A 159 -11.47 17.00 -24.09
N THR A 160 -11.99 18.18 -23.74
CA THR A 160 -12.12 18.66 -22.36
C THR A 160 -12.93 17.71 -21.47
N GLU A 161 -13.84 16.93 -22.05
CA GLU A 161 -14.65 15.92 -21.34
C GLU A 161 -13.97 14.56 -21.20
N ARG A 162 -12.67 14.44 -21.56
CA ARG A 162 -11.93 13.19 -21.36
C ARG A 162 -11.87 12.85 -19.87
N LYS A 163 -12.49 11.73 -19.50
CA LYS A 163 -12.59 11.25 -18.12
C LYS A 163 -11.47 10.29 -17.79
N ILE A 164 -11.04 10.30 -16.53
CA ILE A 164 -10.20 9.26 -15.96
C ILE A 164 -11.12 8.13 -15.48
N LEU A 165 -10.80 6.89 -15.88
CA LEU A 165 -11.53 5.68 -15.45
C LEU A 165 -10.86 4.98 -14.27
N GLY A 166 -9.56 5.21 -14.09
CA GLY A 166 -8.77 4.54 -13.08
C GLY A 166 -7.28 4.66 -13.37
N LEU A 167 -6.48 4.08 -12.49
CA LEU A 167 -5.04 4.02 -12.64
C LEU A 167 -4.43 2.86 -11.87
N TYR A 168 -3.23 2.46 -12.26
CA TYR A 168 -2.46 1.44 -11.55
C TYR A 168 -0.96 1.76 -11.58
N MET A 169 -0.21 1.29 -10.58
CA MET A 169 1.25 1.23 -10.69
C MET A 169 1.66 0.15 -11.67
N VAL A 170 2.66 0.41 -12.50
CA VAL A 170 3.26 -0.59 -13.38
C VAL A 170 3.92 -1.68 -12.53
N ASN A 171 3.91 -2.92 -13.03
CA ASN A 171 4.47 -4.07 -12.32
C ASN A 171 5.94 -3.84 -11.90
N GLU A 172 6.31 -4.26 -10.69
CA GLU A 172 7.66 -4.02 -10.13
C GLU A 172 8.80 -4.63 -10.95
N THR A 173 8.51 -5.64 -11.79
CA THR A 173 9.51 -6.32 -12.62
C THR A 173 9.54 -5.82 -14.07
N PHE A 174 8.60 -4.95 -14.46
CA PHE A 174 8.47 -4.47 -15.83
C PHE A 174 9.52 -3.40 -16.16
N SER A 175 10.05 -3.49 -17.39
CA SER A 175 10.91 -2.48 -17.99
C SER A 175 10.47 -2.24 -19.42
N GLY A 176 9.94 -1.05 -19.71
CA GLY A 176 9.42 -0.72 -21.03
C GLY A 176 10.52 -0.66 -22.10
N SER A 177 11.77 -0.41 -21.71
CA SER A 177 12.93 -0.43 -22.61
C SER A 177 13.34 -1.84 -23.04
N LEU A 178 13.07 -2.84 -22.18
CA LEU A 178 13.40 -4.25 -22.41
C LEU A 178 12.18 -5.08 -22.83
N SER A 179 10.98 -4.49 -22.85
CA SER A 179 9.76 -5.21 -23.21
C SER A 179 9.83 -5.78 -24.63
N GLU A 180 9.44 -7.04 -24.76
CA GLU A 180 9.40 -7.77 -26.03
C GLU A 180 8.02 -7.67 -26.71
N ASP A 181 6.96 -7.43 -25.93
CA ASP A 181 5.58 -7.28 -26.39
C ASP A 181 5.06 -5.84 -26.22
N ASP A 182 3.78 -5.64 -26.51
CA ASP A 182 3.08 -4.38 -26.36
C ASP A 182 2.34 -4.23 -25.02
N MET A 183 2.44 -5.18 -24.09
CA MET A 183 1.64 -5.19 -22.87
C MET A 183 2.36 -4.49 -21.71
N VAL A 184 1.63 -3.66 -20.99
CA VAL A 184 2.07 -3.03 -19.75
C VAL A 184 1.26 -3.64 -18.61
N PRO A 185 1.83 -4.57 -17.83
CA PRO A 185 1.17 -5.18 -16.70
C PRO A 185 1.18 -4.25 -15.48
N SER A 186 0.13 -4.33 -14.68
CA SER A 186 0.05 -3.61 -13.40
C SER A 186 0.76 -4.35 -12.26
N HIS A 187 1.04 -3.58 -11.21
CA HIS A 187 1.27 -4.02 -9.85
C HIS A 187 0.03 -4.70 -9.30
N THR A 188 0.19 -5.72 -8.44
CA THR A 188 -0.93 -6.52 -7.90
C THR A 188 -1.80 -5.76 -6.91
N GLU A 189 -1.18 -4.90 -6.09
CA GLU A 189 -1.85 -4.12 -5.04
C GLU A 189 -2.34 -2.74 -5.53
N PHE A 190 -1.47 -1.89 -6.07
CA PHE A 190 -1.78 -0.50 -6.37
C PHE A 190 -2.57 -0.32 -7.67
N ARG A 191 -3.89 -0.46 -7.54
CA ARG A 191 -4.90 -0.45 -8.59
C ARG A 191 -6.12 0.32 -8.12
N ILE A 192 -6.66 1.18 -8.97
CA ILE A 192 -7.84 2.01 -8.69
C ILE A 192 -8.78 1.95 -9.89
N VAL A 193 -10.06 1.73 -9.60
CA VAL A 193 -11.16 1.88 -10.55
C VAL A 193 -12.07 2.99 -10.02
N LEU A 194 -12.46 3.92 -10.89
CA LEU A 194 -13.43 4.95 -10.57
C LEU A 194 -14.81 4.51 -11.05
N THR A 195 -15.82 4.76 -10.23
CA THR A 195 -17.22 4.66 -10.66
C THR A 195 -17.54 5.73 -11.70
N ASP A 196 -18.61 5.57 -12.48
CA ASP A 196 -19.01 6.56 -13.48
C ASP A 196 -19.19 7.97 -12.88
N GLN A 197 -19.76 8.04 -11.67
CA GLN A 197 -19.98 9.31 -10.95
C GLN A 197 -18.67 9.97 -10.48
N GLU A 198 -17.67 9.15 -10.14
CA GLU A 198 -16.34 9.64 -9.78
C GLU A 198 -15.56 10.08 -11.02
N ALA A 199 -15.61 9.28 -12.09
CA ALA A 199 -14.97 9.56 -13.37
C ALA A 199 -15.47 10.87 -13.99
N GLU A 200 -16.76 11.19 -13.83
CA GLU A 200 -17.35 12.49 -14.23
C GLU A 200 -16.69 13.70 -13.57
N LYS A 201 -16.15 13.56 -12.36
CA LYS A 201 -15.48 14.63 -11.62
C LYS A 201 -13.97 14.68 -11.90
N MET A 202 -13.42 13.61 -12.47
CA MET A 202 -11.99 13.43 -12.71
C MET A 202 -11.63 13.64 -14.18
N LEU A 203 -11.75 14.88 -14.67
CA LEU A 203 -11.39 15.24 -16.04
C LEU A 203 -9.86 15.30 -16.21
N PHE A 204 -9.33 14.59 -17.21
CA PHE A 204 -7.89 14.48 -17.48
C PHE A 204 -7.19 15.83 -17.67
N TRP A 205 -7.86 16.77 -18.36
CA TRP A 205 -7.30 18.09 -18.65
C TRP A 205 -7.27 19.06 -17.46
N ASN A 206 -7.78 18.65 -16.30
CA ASN A 206 -7.53 19.36 -15.04
C ASN A 206 -6.07 19.23 -14.59
N TYR A 207 -5.36 18.17 -15.03
CA TYR A 207 -3.99 17.86 -14.61
C TYR A 207 -2.99 18.07 -15.73
N TYR A 208 -3.28 17.57 -16.92
CA TYR A 208 -2.33 17.62 -18.02
C TYR A 208 -2.27 19.00 -18.66
N ILE A 209 -1.04 19.46 -18.91
CA ILE A 209 -0.77 20.63 -19.74
C ILE A 209 0.37 20.35 -20.73
N ASN A 210 0.23 20.85 -21.95
CA ASN A 210 1.34 20.85 -22.89
C ASN A 210 2.12 22.15 -22.72
N GLU A 211 3.34 22.09 -22.19
CA GLU A 211 4.17 23.29 -21.94
C GLU A 211 4.34 24.18 -23.18
N ASN A 212 4.40 23.59 -24.38
CA ASN A 212 4.54 24.34 -25.62
C ASN A 212 3.24 25.00 -26.07
N TYR A 213 2.09 24.47 -25.64
CA TYR A 213 0.75 24.95 -25.99
C TYR A 213 -0.20 24.84 -24.78
N PRO A 214 -0.02 25.68 -23.75
CA PRO A 214 -0.70 25.52 -22.45
C PRO A 214 -2.23 25.50 -22.53
N GLU A 215 -2.81 26.27 -23.45
CA GLU A 215 -4.27 26.37 -23.62
C GLU A 215 -4.86 25.28 -24.53
N ARG A 216 -4.03 24.37 -25.06
CA ARG A 216 -4.49 23.39 -26.06
C ARG A 216 -4.90 22.07 -25.42
N THR A 217 -6.21 21.81 -25.42
CA THR A 217 -6.80 20.52 -25.01
C THR A 217 -7.03 19.61 -26.22
N SER A 218 -5.96 19.00 -26.75
CA SER A 218 -6.08 18.05 -27.87
C SER A 218 -5.21 16.80 -27.70
N TRP A 219 -5.83 15.61 -27.75
CA TRP A 219 -5.11 14.33 -27.75
C TRP A 219 -4.41 14.03 -29.08
N ASN A 220 -4.93 14.53 -30.20
CA ASN A 220 -4.45 14.23 -31.55
C ASN A 220 -4.38 12.72 -31.83
N SER A 221 -3.20 12.19 -32.17
CA SER A 221 -2.97 10.78 -32.50
C SER A 221 -2.23 10.04 -31.39
N GLY A 222 -2.38 8.70 -31.38
CA GLY A 222 -1.58 7.80 -30.55
C GLY A 222 -2.40 7.15 -29.45
N LYS A 223 -1.99 5.94 -29.05
CA LYS A 223 -2.65 5.15 -28.01
C LYS A 223 -2.40 5.70 -26.60
N TYR A 224 -1.23 6.30 -26.39
CA TYR A 224 -0.81 6.80 -25.10
C TYR A 224 0.06 8.05 -25.22
N ARG A 225 0.26 8.74 -24.09
CA ARG A 225 1.21 9.83 -23.92
C ARG A 225 1.99 9.65 -22.63
N TYR A 226 3.23 10.13 -22.60
CA TYR A 226 3.93 10.31 -21.34
C TYR A 226 3.49 11.61 -20.69
N PHE A 227 3.48 11.62 -19.36
CA PHE A 227 3.05 12.75 -18.56
C PHE A 227 3.82 12.76 -17.23
N ASP A 228 3.79 13.88 -16.51
CA ASP A 228 4.69 14.16 -15.39
C ASP A 228 4.33 13.36 -14.13
N ASN A 229 5.35 13.05 -13.34
CA ASN A 229 5.20 12.35 -12.06
C ASN A 229 4.30 13.13 -11.10
N GLU A 230 4.40 14.47 -11.11
CA GLU A 230 3.58 15.35 -10.26
C GLU A 230 2.08 15.21 -10.56
N TRP A 231 1.69 15.10 -11.82
CA TRP A 231 0.28 14.99 -12.21
C TRP A 231 -0.37 13.71 -11.71
N THR A 232 0.35 12.59 -11.64
CA THR A 232 -0.17 11.37 -11.01
C THR A 232 -0.40 11.58 -9.51
N ALA A 233 0.51 12.26 -8.81
CA ALA A 233 0.36 12.56 -7.39
C ALA A 233 -0.86 13.48 -7.13
N GLN A 234 -1.07 14.49 -7.98
CA GLN A 234 -2.26 15.34 -7.96
C GLN A 234 -3.55 14.53 -8.15
N ILE A 235 -3.58 13.63 -9.14
CA ILE A 235 -4.73 12.76 -9.41
C ILE A 235 -5.05 11.89 -8.19
N LEU A 236 -4.04 11.26 -7.58
CA LEU A 236 -4.23 10.43 -6.38
C LEU A 236 -4.78 11.25 -5.20
N LYS A 237 -4.26 12.46 -4.97
CA LYS A 237 -4.76 13.38 -3.93
C LYS A 237 -6.23 13.75 -4.14
N ASP A 238 -6.61 14.05 -5.39
CA ASP A 238 -8.00 14.38 -5.72
C ASP A 238 -8.92 13.16 -5.61
N ILE A 239 -8.44 11.95 -5.92
CA ILE A 239 -9.19 10.71 -5.70
C ILE A 239 -9.44 10.48 -4.21
N ILE A 240 -8.45 10.71 -3.34
CA ILE A 240 -8.61 10.62 -1.87
C ILE A 240 -9.73 11.56 -1.41
N ALA A 241 -9.74 12.81 -1.89
CA ALA A 241 -10.76 13.79 -1.54
C ALA A 241 -12.15 13.47 -2.12
N LEU A 242 -12.21 12.67 -3.19
CA LEU A 242 -13.43 12.28 -3.89
C LEU A 242 -14.10 11.06 -3.27
N LYS A 243 -13.30 10.11 -2.75
CA LYS A 243 -13.75 8.85 -2.18
C LYS A 243 -14.49 9.07 -0.86
N THR A 244 -15.49 8.23 -0.59
CA THR A 244 -16.28 8.30 0.66
C THR A 244 -16.14 7.05 1.52
N ASP A 245 -15.73 5.93 0.94
CA ASP A 245 -15.49 4.69 1.67
C ASP A 245 -14.11 4.74 2.35
N GLU A 246 -14.06 4.44 3.65
CA GLU A 246 -12.83 4.56 4.45
C GLU A 246 -11.73 3.59 4.01
N GLU A 247 -12.08 2.39 3.54
CA GLU A 247 -11.08 1.40 3.10
C GLU A 247 -10.54 1.75 1.72
N GLU A 248 -11.38 2.25 0.81
CA GLU A 248 -10.91 2.81 -0.46
C GLU A 248 -10.02 4.04 -0.25
N ILE A 249 -10.37 4.95 0.68
CA ILE A 249 -9.53 6.11 1.04
C ILE A 249 -8.16 5.63 1.50
N LYS A 250 -8.09 4.73 2.50
CA LYS A 250 -6.82 4.19 3.00
C LYS A 250 -6.01 3.51 1.92
N HIS A 251 -6.67 2.82 0.98
CA HIS A 251 -6.00 2.19 -0.15
C HIS A 251 -5.36 3.20 -1.09
N VAL A 252 -6.07 4.28 -1.43
CA VAL A 252 -5.54 5.35 -2.29
C VAL A 252 -4.44 6.14 -1.56
N GLU A 253 -4.55 6.36 -0.24
CA GLU A 253 -3.49 6.96 0.58
C GLU A 253 -2.21 6.12 0.53
N ARG A 254 -2.29 4.80 0.77
CA ARG A 254 -1.14 3.90 0.61
C ARG A 254 -0.56 3.91 -0.80
N PHE A 255 -1.41 4.00 -1.83
CA PHE A 255 -0.96 4.16 -3.20
C PHE A 255 -0.18 5.47 -3.35
N LEU A 256 -0.72 6.61 -2.90
CA LEU A 256 -0.04 7.90 -2.99
C LEU A 256 1.32 7.88 -2.29
N GLU A 257 1.40 7.34 -1.07
CA GLU A 257 2.65 7.19 -0.33
C GLU A 257 3.68 6.36 -1.11
N TYR A 258 3.27 5.19 -1.61
CA TYR A 258 4.13 4.33 -2.42
C TYR A 258 4.59 5.04 -3.71
N PHE A 259 3.67 5.70 -4.41
CA PHE A 259 3.98 6.43 -5.64
C PHE A 259 4.99 7.56 -5.40
N CYS A 260 4.79 8.37 -4.35
CA CYS A 260 5.70 9.44 -3.98
C CYS A 260 7.08 8.90 -3.57
N GLN A 261 7.13 7.79 -2.82
CA GLN A 261 8.39 7.13 -2.49
C GLN A 261 9.15 6.67 -3.74
N MET A 262 8.44 6.06 -4.70
CA MET A 262 9.01 5.55 -5.95
C MET A 262 9.50 6.68 -6.88
N ASN A 263 8.88 7.86 -6.80
CA ASN A 263 9.19 9.01 -7.66
C ASN A 263 9.97 10.13 -6.95
N ALA A 264 10.39 9.91 -5.70
CA ALA A 264 11.08 10.89 -4.85
C ALA A 264 10.33 12.24 -4.73
N LEU A 265 9.00 12.17 -4.64
CA LEU A 265 8.12 13.32 -4.41
C LEU A 265 7.84 13.47 -2.91
N ASP A 266 7.58 14.71 -2.50
CA ASP A 266 7.16 15.02 -1.13
C ASP A 266 5.62 15.02 -1.05
N PRO A 267 5.00 14.04 -0.36
CA PRO A 267 3.54 13.92 -0.29
C PRO A 267 2.87 15.13 0.38
N GLU A 268 3.57 15.85 1.27
CA GLU A 268 3.04 17.03 1.98
C GLU A 268 3.03 18.29 1.11
N ASN A 269 3.81 18.29 0.01
CA ASN A 269 4.03 19.46 -0.84
C ASN A 269 3.61 19.21 -2.30
N ILE A 270 2.60 18.37 -2.52
CA ILE A 270 2.00 18.16 -3.85
C ILE A 270 1.16 19.40 -4.21
N PRO A 271 1.49 20.13 -5.29
CA PRO A 271 0.73 21.31 -5.70
C PRO A 271 -0.67 20.93 -6.19
N GLU A 272 -1.58 21.90 -6.21
CA GLU A 272 -2.92 21.71 -6.75
C GLU A 272 -2.90 21.50 -8.27
N ALA A 273 -3.94 20.84 -8.78
CA ALA A 273 -4.09 20.57 -10.21
C ALA A 273 -4.03 21.86 -11.04
N ASN A 274 -3.10 21.91 -11.99
CA ASN A 274 -2.75 23.09 -12.78
C ASN A 274 -2.75 22.81 -14.29
N GLY A 275 -3.53 21.81 -14.73
CA GLY A 275 -3.68 21.46 -16.13
C GLY A 275 -4.37 22.55 -16.97
N ALA A 276 -4.56 22.27 -18.25
CA ALA A 276 -5.12 23.22 -19.22
C ALA A 276 -6.49 23.80 -18.80
N LEU A 277 -7.32 23.04 -18.09
CA LEU A 277 -8.63 23.51 -17.59
C LEU A 277 -8.56 24.27 -16.25
N LYS A 278 -7.37 24.36 -15.65
CA LYS A 278 -7.11 25.01 -14.35
C LYS A 278 -6.17 26.22 -14.47
N GLN A 279 -5.81 26.59 -15.70
CA GLN A 279 -5.10 27.84 -15.97
C GLN A 279 -6.02 29.01 -15.64
N SER A 280 -5.61 29.85 -14.68
CA SER A 280 -6.34 31.06 -14.24
C SER A 280 -5.89 32.29 -15.01
#